data_AF-A0A395HE87-F1
#
_entry.id   AF-A0A395HE87-F1
#
_cell.length_a   1.000
_cell.length_b   1.000
_cell.length_c   1.000
_cell.angle_alpha   90.00
_cell.angle_beta   90.00
_cell.angle_gamma   90.00
#
_symmetry.space_group_name_H-M   'P 1'
#
loop_
_entity.id
_entity.type
_entity.pdbx_description
1 polymer ?
#
loop_
_entity_poly.entity_id
_entity_poly.type
_entity_poly.pdbx_seq_one_letter_code
_entity_poly.pdbx_strand_id
1 'polypeptide(L)'
;MATYHDTESLEYSSDSDDSRFSPHPPSQRIKRYTRPLIDYVRNDWQFSNKYTHPPDEPSDPARCMQLVMSIVTAPRFRRYVVVYLMLVITCTVGWVYFLSPRLEEHAELLRALDPEVKEEVGGWFGTNALPNFDNIVQLGTLDEGLIPTGEKRLIVVGDVQGCKAELDRLLEELLFNPTNDHLVFTGNMISRGPESIDVVELARNYSASCVRGNDEDRVLVLRHDMVEAQTLNDHSTDEYLDGQSTDQAKRERDLARALTDEQADWLDACPVILDLGQVPNLGQVAVVHGGLVPGVELEKQDPYSVMNMLSIDLETHLPSSERDGIRWTKLFNKHQSTTYTTYSGLKNADLEEAKSHTTTVIYGHDSEKSLDITTYTKGIDTGCVRGGELTALVLSENGENLIQVRCNNYLE
;
A
#
# COMPACT_ATOMS: atom_id res chain seq x y z
N MET A 1 -39.11 43.11 44.41
CA MET A 1 -39.29 43.21 45.86
C MET A 1 -38.76 41.92 46.44
N ALA A 2 -37.69 41.99 47.27
CA ALA A 2 -37.02 40.88 47.97
C ALA A 2 -36.29 39.84 47.08
N THR A 3 -35.13 39.25 47.39
CA THR A 3 -34.18 39.26 48.54
C THR A 3 -33.02 38.27 48.24
N TYR A 4 -31.93 38.37 49.04
CA TYR A 4 -30.85 37.37 49.37
C TYR A 4 -29.69 37.21 48.36
N HIS A 5 -28.44 37.61 48.64
CA HIS A 5 -27.39 37.27 49.65
C HIS A 5 -26.49 36.08 49.28
N ASP A 6 -25.19 36.40 49.18
CA ASP A 6 -23.94 35.71 49.56
C ASP A 6 -23.69 34.24 49.25
N THR A 7 -22.49 33.98 48.71
CA THR A 7 -21.37 33.25 49.36
C THR A 7 -20.16 33.29 48.40
N GLU A 8 -19.05 33.93 48.78
CA GLU A 8 -17.85 33.31 49.38
C GLU A 8 -17.05 32.42 48.40
N SER A 9 -15.72 32.32 48.37
CA SER A 9 -14.56 33.01 48.94
C SER A 9 -13.34 32.09 48.64
N LEU A 10 -12.12 32.65 48.61
CA LEU A 10 -10.82 31.95 48.89
C LEU A 10 -10.37 30.90 47.84
N GLU A 11 -9.12 30.63 47.48
CA GLU A 11 -7.71 30.89 47.86
C GLU A 11 -6.92 30.44 46.58
N TYR A 12 -5.74 30.93 46.20
CA TYR A 12 -4.46 30.70 46.88
C TYR A 12 -3.33 31.47 46.15
N SER A 13 -2.48 32.08 47.00
CA SER A 13 -1.05 32.47 46.93
C SER A 13 -0.36 32.60 45.56
N SER A 14 0.22 33.75 45.18
CA SER A 14 1.42 34.40 45.76
C SER A 14 2.67 33.53 45.73
N ASP A 15 3.64 33.92 44.90
CA ASP A 15 4.98 34.19 45.44
C ASP A 15 5.58 35.46 44.82
N SER A 16 5.90 36.37 45.74
CA SER A 16 6.70 37.59 45.69
C SER A 16 8.16 37.26 45.30
N ASP A 17 9.10 38.16 45.07
CA ASP A 17 9.29 39.58 45.35
C ASP A 17 10.51 40.01 44.50
N ASP A 18 10.59 41.27 44.09
CA ASP A 18 11.56 42.23 44.64
C ASP A 18 11.73 43.45 43.71
N SER A 19 10.98 44.48 44.07
CA SER A 19 11.47 45.84 44.35
C SER A 19 12.36 46.63 43.37
N ARG A 20 11.82 47.83 43.08
CA ARG A 20 12.44 49.15 42.88
C ARG A 20 12.92 49.51 41.47
N PHE A 21 12.13 50.35 40.78
CA PHE A 21 12.66 51.56 40.13
C PHE A 21 11.60 52.67 40.00
N SER A 22 11.91 53.82 40.58
CA SER A 22 11.52 55.18 40.16
C SER A 22 12.69 56.09 40.56
N PRO A 23 12.96 57.23 39.89
CA PRO A 23 12.00 58.09 39.19
C PRO A 23 12.45 58.67 37.82
N HIS A 24 11.50 59.32 37.16
CA HIS A 24 11.59 60.11 35.91
C HIS A 24 12.83 61.01 35.72
N PRO A 25 13.21 61.30 34.45
CA PRO A 25 13.85 62.55 34.07
C PRO A 25 12.97 63.45 33.17
N PRO A 26 13.30 64.75 33.06
CA PRO A 26 12.37 65.82 32.74
C PRO A 26 12.30 66.21 31.25
N SER A 27 11.30 67.05 30.97
CA SER A 27 10.94 67.74 29.72
C SER A 27 12.10 68.12 28.78
N GLN A 28 11.97 67.72 27.51
CA GLN A 28 12.85 68.13 26.42
C GLN A 28 12.65 69.61 26.06
N ARG A 29 13.71 70.39 26.26
CA ARG A 29 13.81 71.80 25.88
C ARG A 29 14.32 71.89 24.42
N ILE A 30 13.46 72.29 23.49
CA ILE A 30 13.84 72.52 22.08
C ILE A 30 14.82 73.71 22.02
N LYS A 31 16.06 73.46 21.60
CA LYS A 31 17.06 74.53 21.34
C LYS A 31 16.82 75.09 19.93
N ARG A 32 16.54 76.40 19.85
CA ARG A 32 16.58 77.15 18.58
C ARG A 32 18.04 77.36 18.17
N TYR A 33 18.39 76.96 16.95
CA TYR A 33 19.68 77.23 16.32
C TYR A 33 19.69 78.67 15.77
N THR A 34 20.69 79.47 16.13
CA THR A 34 20.80 80.89 15.73
C THR A 34 21.94 81.17 14.74
N ARG A 35 22.45 80.13 14.05
CA ARG A 35 23.45 80.24 12.97
C ARG A 35 23.16 79.21 11.85
N PRO A 36 23.56 79.47 10.59
CA PRO A 36 23.35 78.55 9.49
C PRO A 36 24.00 77.17 9.77
N LEU A 37 23.31 76.09 9.38
CA LEU A 37 23.66 74.70 9.71
C LEU A 37 25.07 74.25 9.25
N ILE A 38 25.70 74.97 8.32
CA ILE A 38 27.00 74.63 7.76
C ILE A 38 28.14 74.72 8.80
N ASP A 39 28.00 75.61 9.81
CA ASP A 39 29.02 75.84 10.84
C ASP A 39 29.06 74.74 11.92
N TYR A 40 28.09 73.82 11.91
CA TYR A 40 28.02 72.69 12.85
C TYR A 40 28.50 71.37 12.23
N VAL A 41 28.87 71.37 10.94
CA VAL A 41 29.45 70.20 10.28
C VAL A 41 30.94 70.17 10.61
N ARG A 42 31.33 69.43 11.65
CA ARG A 42 32.73 69.04 11.82
C ARG A 42 33.00 67.86 10.89
N ASN A 43 33.83 68.11 9.87
CA ASN A 43 34.44 67.06 9.06
C ASN A 43 35.46 66.28 9.91
N ASP A 44 34.98 65.43 10.81
CA ASP A 44 35.83 64.60 11.68
C ASP A 44 36.72 63.61 10.88
N TRP A 45 36.46 63.43 9.59
CA TRP A 45 37.29 62.64 8.68
C TRP A 45 38.60 63.34 8.29
N GLN A 46 38.71 64.67 8.39
CA GLN A 46 39.91 65.42 7.99
C GLN A 46 41.02 65.44 9.06
N PHE A 47 40.69 65.13 10.31
CA PHE A 47 41.63 65.15 11.44
C PHE A 47 41.81 63.79 12.11
N SER A 48 41.21 62.74 11.55
CA SER A 48 41.30 61.38 12.06
C SER A 48 42.40 60.60 11.36
N ASN A 49 43.40 60.15 12.12
CA ASN A 49 44.45 59.23 11.66
C ASN A 49 43.91 57.86 11.13
N LYS A 50 42.59 57.64 11.10
CA LYS A 50 41.98 56.46 10.47
C LYS A 50 41.94 56.53 8.93
N TYR A 51 42.20 57.68 8.31
CA TYR A 51 42.06 57.87 6.86
C TYR A 51 43.35 58.32 6.15
N THR A 52 44.52 58.06 6.74
CA THR A 52 45.81 58.27 6.07
C THR A 52 46.13 57.05 5.21
N HIS A 53 46.18 57.22 3.89
CA HIS A 53 46.70 56.19 2.97
C HIS A 53 48.21 55.94 3.26
N PRO A 54 48.66 54.69 3.46
CA PRO A 54 50.10 54.40 3.44
C PRO A 54 50.61 54.43 1.98
N PRO A 55 51.90 54.74 1.75
CA PRO A 55 52.45 54.81 0.40
C PRO A 55 52.56 53.41 -0.21
N ASP A 56 52.54 53.38 -1.55
CA ASP A 56 52.64 52.17 -2.38
C ASP A 56 53.85 51.29 -2.00
N GLU A 57 53.57 50.12 -1.42
CA GLU A 57 54.53 49.03 -1.23
C GLU A 57 53.99 47.75 -1.90
N PRO A 58 54.87 46.84 -2.37
CA PRO A 58 54.49 45.77 -3.28
C PRO A 58 53.55 44.77 -2.63
N SER A 59 52.64 44.22 -3.44
CA SER A 59 51.59 43.27 -3.08
C SER A 59 52.12 42.07 -2.28
N ASP A 60 51.99 42.15 -0.96
CA ASP A 60 52.38 41.11 -0.02
C ASP A 60 51.31 40.01 0.04
N PRO A 61 51.60 38.74 -0.32
CA PRO A 61 50.64 37.63 -0.23
C PRO A 61 50.07 37.45 1.18
N ALA A 62 50.79 37.92 2.21
CA ALA A 62 50.32 37.91 3.60
C ALA A 62 49.09 38.80 3.83
N ARG A 63 48.93 39.91 3.09
CA ARG A 63 47.77 40.81 3.23
C ARG A 63 46.50 40.26 2.59
N CYS A 64 46.62 39.63 1.42
CA CYS A 64 45.51 38.91 0.80
C CYS A 64 45.03 37.78 1.74
N MET A 65 45.99 37.04 2.29
CA MET A 65 45.72 35.96 3.23
C MET A 65 45.12 36.46 4.55
N GLN A 66 45.54 37.63 5.07
CA GLN A 66 44.91 38.29 6.21
C GLN A 66 43.49 38.78 5.93
N LEU A 67 43.22 39.29 4.72
CA LEU A 67 41.90 39.75 4.31
C LEU A 67 40.94 38.56 4.17
N VAL A 68 41.39 37.46 3.57
CA VAL A 68 40.66 36.18 3.54
C VAL A 68 40.42 35.65 4.96
N MET A 69 41.42 35.65 5.83
CA MET A 69 41.27 35.25 7.24
C MET A 69 40.29 36.14 8.00
N SER A 70 40.22 37.45 7.71
CA SER A 70 39.27 38.39 8.32
C SER A 70 37.81 38.12 7.90
N ILE A 71 37.60 37.68 6.66
CA ILE A 71 36.29 37.27 6.14
C ILE A 71 35.87 35.94 6.76
N VAL A 72 36.80 34.98 6.85
CA VAL A 72 36.54 33.64 7.43
C VAL A 72 36.29 33.71 8.94
N THR A 73 36.93 34.64 9.66
CA THR A 73 36.71 34.86 11.09
C THR A 73 35.47 35.70 11.40
N ALA A 74 34.83 36.30 10.39
CA ALA A 74 33.63 37.10 10.59
C ALA A 74 32.45 36.21 11.08
N PRO A 75 31.79 36.55 12.21
CA PRO A 75 30.78 35.69 12.81
C PRO A 75 29.54 35.47 11.93
N ARG A 76 29.25 36.40 11.00
CA ARG A 76 28.18 36.23 10.01
C ARG A 76 28.57 35.26 8.90
N PHE A 77 29.81 35.33 8.41
CA PHE A 77 30.32 34.41 7.39
C PHE A 77 30.38 32.98 7.92
N ARG A 78 30.84 32.78 9.16
CA ARG A 78 30.83 31.46 9.81
C ARG A 78 29.42 30.88 9.94
N ARG A 79 28.42 31.72 10.25
CA ARG A 79 27.00 31.29 10.28
C ARG A 79 26.52 30.86 8.89
N TYR A 80 26.85 31.62 7.84
CA TYR A 80 26.49 31.22 6.48
C TYR A 80 27.18 29.92 6.04
N VAL A 81 28.48 29.76 6.32
CA VAL A 81 29.21 28.52 6.01
C VAL A 81 28.58 27.31 6.71
N VAL A 82 28.18 27.45 7.98
CA VAL A 82 27.48 26.37 8.70
C VAL A 82 26.11 26.08 8.08
N VAL A 83 25.33 27.09 7.71
CA VAL A 83 24.04 26.91 7.05
C VAL A 83 24.18 26.22 5.69
N TYR A 84 25.15 26.64 4.86
CA TYR A 84 25.40 26.00 3.58
C TYR A 84 25.96 24.59 3.73
N LEU A 85 26.82 24.32 4.72
CA LEU A 85 27.27 22.96 5.03
C LEU A 85 26.10 22.08 5.45
N MET A 86 25.22 22.58 6.33
CA MET A 86 24.02 21.83 6.73
C MET A 86 23.11 21.57 5.54
N LEU A 87 22.91 22.55 4.64
CA LEU A 87 22.11 22.38 3.43
C LEU A 87 22.74 21.37 2.46
N VAL A 88 24.05 21.42 2.25
CA VAL A 88 24.75 20.44 1.42
C VAL A 88 24.61 19.06 2.05
N ILE A 89 24.82 18.91 3.36
CA ILE A 89 24.65 17.62 4.06
C ILE A 89 23.21 17.11 3.89
N THR A 90 22.18 17.95 4.10
CA THR A 90 20.79 17.52 3.95
C THR A 90 20.45 17.17 2.49
N CYS A 91 20.96 17.92 1.51
CA CYS A 91 20.81 17.60 0.09
C CYS A 91 21.52 16.30 -0.28
N THR A 92 22.75 16.07 0.20
CA THR A 92 23.51 14.84 -0.08
C THR A 92 22.88 13.64 0.60
N VAL A 93 22.41 13.78 1.84
CA VAL A 93 21.64 12.74 2.55
C VAL A 93 20.34 12.48 1.81
N GLY A 94 19.60 13.51 1.40
CA GLY A 94 18.39 13.37 0.58
C GLY A 94 18.65 12.68 -0.76
N TRP A 95 19.76 13.00 -1.42
CA TRP A 95 20.17 12.37 -2.67
C TRP A 95 20.50 10.88 -2.46
N VAL A 96 21.41 10.57 -1.53
CA VAL A 96 21.93 9.22 -1.31
C VAL A 96 20.86 8.28 -0.75
N TYR A 97 20.04 8.74 0.19
CA TYR A 97 19.12 7.86 0.91
C TYR A 97 17.68 7.86 0.36
N PHE A 98 17.27 8.89 -0.40
CA PHE A 98 15.90 8.98 -0.89
C PHE A 98 15.80 9.06 -2.41
N LEU A 99 16.52 10.00 -3.03
CA LEU A 99 16.30 10.31 -4.45
C LEU A 99 17.02 9.32 -5.37
N SER A 100 18.31 9.06 -5.14
CA SER A 100 19.11 8.13 -5.96
C SER A 100 18.53 6.72 -5.95
N PRO A 101 18.21 6.10 -4.80
CA PRO A 101 17.65 4.75 -4.78
C PRO A 101 16.29 4.66 -5.46
N ARG A 102 15.44 5.70 -5.35
CA ARG A 102 14.14 5.73 -6.04
C ARG A 102 14.27 5.92 -7.54
N LEU A 103 15.23 6.71 -8.00
CA LEU A 103 15.48 6.88 -9.43
C LEU A 103 16.03 5.59 -10.05
N GLU A 104 16.93 4.92 -9.33
CA GLU A 104 17.49 3.63 -9.73
C GLU A 104 16.41 2.55 -9.79
N GLU A 105 15.59 2.41 -8.74
CA GLU A 105 14.43 1.51 -8.75
C GLU A 105 13.45 1.83 -9.90
N HIS A 106 13.19 3.12 -10.17
CA HIS A 106 12.30 3.49 -11.27
C HIS A 106 12.88 3.15 -12.64
N ALA A 107 14.19 3.33 -12.82
CA ALA A 107 14.89 2.99 -14.05
C ALA A 107 14.90 1.46 -14.27
N GLU A 108 15.13 0.68 -13.21
CA GLU A 108 15.08 -0.78 -13.26
C GLU A 108 13.67 -1.30 -13.56
N LEU A 109 12.63 -0.74 -12.94
CA LEU A 109 11.24 -1.07 -13.24
C LEU A 109 10.87 -0.81 -14.71
N LEU A 110 11.33 0.32 -15.26
CA LEU A 110 11.09 0.64 -16.67
C LEU A 110 11.85 -0.33 -17.58
N ARG A 111 13.11 -0.65 -17.25
CA ARG A 111 13.91 -1.62 -18.00
C ARG A 111 13.28 -3.02 -17.99
N ALA A 112 12.74 -3.44 -16.83
CA ALA A 112 12.06 -4.72 -16.66
C ALA A 112 10.76 -4.83 -17.50
N LEU A 113 10.07 -3.71 -17.70
CA LEU A 113 8.85 -3.66 -18.50
C LEU A 113 9.10 -3.38 -19.99
N ASP A 114 10.35 -3.17 -20.39
CA ASP A 114 10.71 -2.85 -21.77
C ASP A 114 10.63 -4.09 -22.67
N PRO A 115 9.72 -4.13 -23.66
CA PRO A 115 9.60 -5.27 -24.57
C PRO A 115 10.85 -5.48 -25.44
N GLU A 116 11.70 -4.48 -25.65
CA GLU A 116 12.94 -4.62 -26.44
C GLU A 116 14.00 -5.45 -25.71
N VAL A 117 13.97 -5.47 -24.38
CA VAL A 117 14.95 -6.17 -23.54
C VAL A 117 14.50 -7.61 -23.22
N LYS A 118 13.30 -8.01 -23.67
CA LYS A 118 12.66 -9.29 -23.36
C LYS A 118 13.55 -10.52 -23.58
N GLU A 119 14.32 -10.57 -24.66
CA GLU A 119 15.21 -11.71 -24.93
C GLU A 119 16.48 -11.72 -24.06
N GLU A 120 16.96 -10.55 -23.63
CA GLU A 120 18.15 -10.42 -22.76
C GLU A 120 17.87 -10.82 -21.31
N VAL A 121 16.63 -10.60 -20.83
CA VAL A 121 16.19 -10.96 -19.47
C VAL A 121 15.58 -12.38 -19.39
N GLY A 122 15.67 -13.18 -20.46
CA GLY A 122 15.18 -14.56 -20.47
C GLY A 122 13.66 -14.72 -20.65
N GLY A 123 12.98 -13.67 -21.12
CA GLY A 123 11.52 -13.62 -21.32
C GLY A 123 10.74 -13.18 -20.08
N TRP A 124 9.44 -12.97 -20.24
CA TRP A 124 8.52 -12.87 -19.10
C TRP A 124 8.09 -14.29 -18.71
N PHE A 125 8.31 -14.65 -17.45
CA PHE A 125 7.88 -15.95 -16.91
C PHE A 125 6.34 -16.09 -17.03
N GLY A 126 5.87 -17.29 -17.34
CA GLY A 126 4.48 -17.54 -17.79
C GLY A 126 4.32 -17.71 -19.31
N THR A 127 5.37 -17.47 -20.11
CA THR A 127 5.34 -17.77 -21.57
C THR A 127 5.88 -19.15 -21.95
N ASN A 128 6.48 -19.88 -20.99
CA ASN A 128 6.95 -21.25 -21.17
C ASN A 128 5.77 -22.23 -21.02
N ALA A 129 5.78 -23.31 -21.81
CA ALA A 129 4.71 -24.31 -21.80
C ALA A 129 4.50 -24.86 -20.38
N LEU A 130 3.35 -24.55 -19.80
CA LEU A 130 2.92 -25.10 -18.52
C LEU A 130 2.50 -26.56 -18.72
N PRO A 131 2.81 -27.47 -17.79
CA PRO A 131 2.12 -28.74 -17.75
C PRO A 131 0.62 -28.48 -17.58
N ASN A 132 -0.23 -29.25 -18.26
CA ASN A 132 -1.67 -29.18 -18.04
C ASN A 132 -1.94 -29.68 -16.61
N PHE A 133 -2.59 -28.85 -15.78
CA PHE A 133 -3.05 -29.28 -14.47
C PHE A 133 -4.47 -29.86 -14.64
N ASP A 134 -4.57 -31.19 -14.71
CA ASP A 134 -5.82 -31.88 -15.08
C ASP A 134 -7.00 -31.61 -14.12
N ASN A 135 -6.73 -31.17 -12.89
CA ASN A 135 -7.73 -30.95 -11.84
C ASN A 135 -7.91 -29.47 -11.44
N ILE A 136 -7.50 -28.52 -12.28
CA ILE A 136 -7.60 -27.09 -11.97
C ILE A 136 -8.34 -26.36 -13.09
N VAL A 137 -9.40 -25.64 -12.73
CA VAL A 137 -10.04 -24.67 -13.64
C VAL A 137 -9.18 -23.41 -13.66
N GLN A 138 -8.45 -23.17 -14.75
CA GLN A 138 -7.53 -22.04 -14.79
C GLN A 138 -8.24 -20.68 -14.90
N LEU A 139 -9.17 -20.56 -15.84
CA LEU A 139 -9.90 -19.33 -16.13
C LEU A 139 -11.41 -19.61 -16.14
N GLY A 140 -12.14 -18.87 -15.31
CA GLY A 140 -13.60 -18.79 -15.36
C GLY A 140 -14.04 -17.39 -15.75
N THR A 141 -15.24 -17.28 -16.31
CA THR A 141 -15.86 -16.00 -16.66
C THR A 141 -17.15 -15.84 -15.87
N LEU A 142 -17.34 -14.69 -15.25
CA LEU A 142 -18.59 -14.37 -14.57
C LEU A 142 -19.70 -14.19 -15.62
N ASP A 143 -20.91 -14.67 -15.30
CA ASP A 143 -22.09 -14.42 -16.14
C ASP A 143 -22.32 -12.91 -16.30
N GLU A 144 -22.50 -12.45 -17.54
CA GLU A 144 -22.79 -11.06 -17.87
C GLU A 144 -24.02 -10.53 -17.12
N GLY A 145 -24.98 -11.40 -16.80
CA GLY A 145 -26.16 -11.05 -16.01
C GLY A 145 -25.87 -10.64 -14.56
N LEU A 146 -24.68 -10.95 -14.03
CA LEU A 146 -24.24 -10.64 -12.68
C LEU A 146 -23.34 -9.39 -12.64
N ILE A 147 -22.98 -8.83 -13.80
CA ILE A 147 -22.21 -7.59 -13.87
C ILE A 147 -23.07 -6.43 -13.32
N PRO A 148 -22.50 -5.52 -12.50
CA PRO A 148 -23.25 -4.44 -11.87
C PRO A 148 -23.94 -3.53 -12.89
N THR A 149 -25.27 -3.60 -12.94
CA THR A 149 -26.13 -2.78 -13.80
C THR A 149 -27.39 -2.36 -13.03
N GLY A 150 -27.73 -1.07 -13.02
CA GLY A 150 -28.84 -0.55 -12.24
C GLY A 150 -28.66 -0.72 -10.74
N GLU A 151 -29.58 -1.44 -10.10
CA GLU A 151 -29.54 -1.71 -8.65
C GLU A 151 -28.64 -2.91 -8.30
N LYS A 152 -28.10 -3.63 -9.29
CA LYS A 152 -27.27 -4.81 -9.03
C LYS A 152 -25.88 -4.43 -8.51
N ARG A 153 -25.40 -5.19 -7.53
CA ARG A 153 -24.06 -5.01 -6.94
C ARG A 153 -23.27 -6.31 -6.99
N LEU A 154 -21.98 -6.21 -7.28
CA LEU A 154 -21.03 -7.30 -7.06
C LEU A 154 -20.29 -7.02 -5.76
N ILE A 155 -20.26 -7.99 -4.86
CA ILE A 155 -19.64 -7.87 -3.55
C ILE A 155 -18.47 -8.84 -3.50
N VAL A 156 -17.26 -8.31 -3.64
CA VAL A 156 -16.03 -9.09 -3.62
C VAL A 156 -15.47 -9.11 -2.20
N VAL A 157 -15.40 -10.28 -1.59
CA VAL A 157 -14.99 -10.48 -0.19
C VAL A 157 -13.57 -11.05 -0.16
N GLY A 158 -12.72 -10.46 0.68
CA GLY A 158 -11.35 -10.92 0.93
C GLY A 158 -11.27 -12.27 1.65
N ASP A 159 -10.05 -12.67 2.03
CA ASP A 159 -9.77 -13.90 2.78
C ASP A 159 -10.63 -14.02 4.06
N VAL A 160 -11.57 -14.98 4.07
CA VAL A 160 -12.47 -15.25 5.20
C VAL A 160 -11.82 -16.18 6.22
N GLN A 161 -11.10 -17.21 5.74
CA GLN A 161 -10.35 -18.18 6.53
C GLN A 161 -11.17 -18.76 7.70
N GLY A 162 -12.39 -19.23 7.42
CA GLY A 162 -13.27 -19.84 8.41
C GLY A 162 -13.88 -18.88 9.45
N CYS A 163 -13.73 -17.57 9.30
CA CYS A 163 -14.35 -16.55 10.16
C CYS A 163 -15.82 -16.31 9.78
N LYS A 164 -16.69 -17.29 10.04
CA LYS A 164 -18.11 -17.22 9.67
C LYS A 164 -18.82 -16.05 10.37
N ALA A 165 -18.66 -15.90 11.68
CA ALA A 165 -19.33 -14.84 12.44
C ALA A 165 -19.01 -13.42 11.91
N GLU A 166 -17.80 -13.22 11.40
CA GLU A 166 -17.37 -11.99 10.73
C GLU A 166 -18.03 -11.84 9.36
N LEU A 167 -18.11 -12.92 8.58
CA LEU A 167 -18.81 -12.93 7.30
C LEU A 167 -20.29 -12.58 7.45
N ASP A 168 -20.98 -13.14 8.43
CA ASP A 168 -22.38 -12.76 8.72
C ASP A 168 -22.51 -11.27 9.01
N ARG A 169 -21.67 -10.75 9.92
CA ARG A 169 -21.66 -9.32 10.28
C ARG A 169 -21.38 -8.43 9.07
N LEU A 170 -20.47 -8.84 8.20
CA LEU A 170 -20.17 -8.12 6.96
C LEU A 170 -21.41 -8.07 6.04
N LEU A 171 -22.11 -9.19 5.86
CA LEU A 171 -23.33 -9.25 5.06
C LEU A 171 -24.48 -8.45 5.67
N GLU A 172 -24.60 -8.41 7.00
CA GLU A 172 -25.55 -7.56 7.73
C GLU A 172 -25.26 -6.07 7.49
N GLU A 173 -24.02 -5.63 7.63
CA GLU A 173 -23.60 -4.24 7.38
C GLU A 173 -23.78 -3.83 5.91
N LEU A 174 -23.60 -4.77 4.97
CA LEU A 174 -23.85 -4.56 3.54
C LEU A 174 -25.35 -4.45 3.18
N LEU A 175 -26.24 -4.80 4.12
CA LEU A 175 -27.66 -5.06 3.86
C LEU A 175 -27.82 -6.01 2.66
N PHE A 176 -27.08 -7.13 2.70
CA PHE A 176 -26.98 -8.06 1.59
C PHE A 176 -28.36 -8.58 1.15
N ASN A 177 -28.63 -8.47 -0.14
CA ASN A 177 -29.86 -8.97 -0.76
C ASN A 177 -29.51 -9.85 -1.97
N PRO A 178 -29.67 -11.19 -1.90
CA PRO A 178 -29.32 -12.11 -2.98
C PRO A 178 -30.15 -11.93 -4.26
N THR A 179 -31.19 -11.08 -4.23
CA THR A 179 -31.94 -10.72 -5.45
C THR A 179 -31.18 -9.72 -6.33
N ASN A 180 -30.41 -8.82 -5.72
CA ASN A 180 -29.71 -7.73 -6.40
C ASN A 180 -28.19 -7.82 -6.24
N ASP A 181 -27.71 -8.56 -5.24
CA ASP A 181 -26.30 -8.68 -4.92
C ASP A 181 -25.77 -10.06 -5.29
N HIS A 182 -24.56 -10.09 -5.85
CA HIS A 182 -23.83 -11.33 -6.10
C HIS A 182 -22.53 -11.35 -5.31
N LEU A 183 -22.26 -12.46 -4.62
CA LEU A 183 -21.03 -12.64 -3.83
C LEU A 183 -19.92 -13.24 -4.67
N VAL A 184 -18.71 -12.70 -4.49
CA VAL A 184 -17.47 -13.23 -5.07
C VAL A 184 -16.41 -13.33 -3.98
N PHE A 185 -15.80 -14.49 -3.77
CA PHE A 185 -14.69 -14.66 -2.83
C PHE A 185 -13.34 -14.65 -3.55
N THR A 186 -12.34 -13.98 -2.98
CA THR A 186 -10.96 -13.94 -3.52
C THR A 186 -10.13 -15.20 -3.23
N GLY A 187 -10.75 -16.28 -2.76
CA GLY A 187 -10.06 -17.47 -2.23
C GLY A 187 -9.81 -17.38 -0.72
N ASN A 188 -9.18 -18.41 -0.15
CA ASN A 188 -8.96 -18.61 1.27
C ASN A 188 -10.24 -18.36 2.09
N MET A 189 -11.34 -19.00 1.69
CA MET A 189 -12.58 -19.11 2.45
C MET A 189 -12.40 -20.05 3.64
N ILE A 190 -11.58 -21.09 3.48
CA ILE A 190 -11.33 -22.14 4.47
C ILE A 190 -9.99 -21.96 5.17
N SER A 191 -9.67 -22.87 6.10
CA SER A 191 -8.42 -22.94 6.86
C SER A 191 -8.31 -21.89 7.96
N ARG A 192 -7.46 -22.17 8.96
CA ARG A 192 -7.10 -21.31 10.12
C ARG A 192 -8.22 -20.97 11.11
N GLY A 193 -9.36 -20.45 10.68
CA GLY A 193 -10.47 -20.09 11.56
C GLY A 193 -11.38 -21.27 11.92
N PRO A 194 -12.36 -21.03 12.82
CA PRO A 194 -13.11 -22.09 13.49
C PRO A 194 -14.18 -22.78 12.61
N GLU A 195 -14.76 -22.07 11.64
CA GLU A 195 -16.02 -22.45 10.99
C GLU A 195 -15.88 -22.57 9.45
N SER A 196 -14.81 -23.21 8.98
CA SER A 196 -14.52 -23.37 7.54
C SER A 196 -15.68 -24.02 6.76
N ILE A 197 -16.31 -25.06 7.33
CA ILE A 197 -17.42 -25.78 6.67
C ILE A 197 -18.64 -24.87 6.51
N ASP A 198 -18.97 -24.07 7.52
CA ASP A 198 -20.13 -23.17 7.49
C ASP A 198 -19.93 -22.00 6.52
N VAL A 199 -18.70 -21.53 6.33
CA VAL A 199 -18.36 -20.52 5.31
C VAL A 199 -18.63 -21.08 3.91
N VAL A 200 -18.16 -22.29 3.60
CA VAL A 200 -18.40 -22.93 2.29
C VAL A 200 -19.89 -23.17 2.09
N GLU A 201 -20.60 -23.64 3.12
CA GLU A 201 -22.03 -23.88 3.04
C GLU A 201 -22.83 -22.59 2.79
N LEU A 202 -22.45 -21.47 3.44
CA LEU A 202 -23.04 -20.17 3.19
C LEU A 202 -22.80 -19.70 1.75
N ALA A 203 -21.56 -19.82 1.26
CA ALA A 203 -21.20 -19.44 -0.10
C ALA A 203 -22.00 -20.23 -1.15
N ARG A 204 -22.15 -21.55 -0.94
CA ARG A 204 -23.00 -22.42 -1.77
C ARG A 204 -24.46 -22.01 -1.74
N ASN A 205 -25.01 -21.74 -0.55
CA ASN A 205 -26.41 -21.33 -0.39
C ASN A 205 -26.76 -20.04 -1.13
N TYR A 206 -25.81 -19.11 -1.23
CA TYR A 206 -25.97 -17.88 -2.02
C TYR A 206 -25.53 -18.01 -3.49
N SER A 207 -25.18 -19.22 -3.95
CA SER A 207 -24.64 -19.45 -5.30
C SER A 207 -23.48 -18.50 -5.63
N ALA A 208 -22.64 -18.22 -4.64
CA ALA A 208 -21.52 -17.31 -4.77
C ALA A 208 -20.52 -17.79 -5.84
N SER A 209 -19.82 -16.86 -6.46
CA SER A 209 -18.59 -17.17 -7.21
C SER A 209 -17.38 -17.12 -6.28
N CYS A 210 -16.31 -17.78 -6.69
CA CYS A 210 -15.08 -17.88 -5.91
C CYS A 210 -13.89 -17.95 -6.84
N VAL A 211 -12.73 -17.61 -6.28
CA VAL A 211 -11.43 -17.95 -6.84
C VAL A 211 -10.78 -19.01 -5.95
N ARG A 212 -10.03 -19.94 -6.54
CA ARG A 212 -9.25 -20.94 -5.80
C ARG A 212 -8.06 -20.27 -5.11
N GLY A 213 -8.04 -20.30 -3.78
CA GLY A 213 -6.91 -19.83 -2.98
C GLY A 213 -5.90 -20.93 -2.70
N ASN A 214 -4.78 -20.56 -2.09
CA ASN A 214 -3.71 -21.52 -1.77
C ASN A 214 -4.04 -22.41 -0.56
N ASP A 215 -4.91 -21.98 0.36
CA ASP A 215 -5.45 -22.85 1.41
C ASP A 215 -6.43 -23.88 0.82
N GLU A 216 -7.34 -23.48 -0.08
CA GLU A 216 -8.23 -24.44 -0.76
C GLU A 216 -7.42 -25.47 -1.55
N ASP A 217 -6.44 -25.02 -2.34
CA ASP A 217 -5.66 -25.91 -3.20
C ASP A 217 -4.95 -27.01 -2.39
N ARG A 218 -4.28 -26.64 -1.29
CA ARG A 218 -3.60 -27.60 -0.40
C ARG A 218 -4.56 -28.63 0.19
N VAL A 219 -5.73 -28.19 0.67
CA VAL A 219 -6.72 -29.08 1.29
C VAL A 219 -7.34 -30.02 0.26
N LEU A 220 -7.63 -29.52 -0.96
CA LEU A 220 -8.23 -30.32 -2.04
C LEU A 220 -7.25 -31.34 -2.59
N VAL A 221 -5.99 -30.97 -2.83
CA VAL A 221 -4.94 -31.93 -3.25
C VAL A 221 -4.80 -33.03 -2.21
N LEU A 222 -4.73 -32.68 -0.92
CA LEU A 222 -4.67 -33.65 0.16
C LEU A 222 -5.91 -34.57 0.18
N ARG A 223 -7.11 -34.01 -0.01
CA ARG A 223 -8.35 -34.80 -0.06
C ARG A 223 -8.35 -35.77 -1.24
N HIS A 224 -7.96 -35.32 -2.44
CA HIS A 224 -7.88 -36.16 -3.64
C HIS A 224 -6.94 -37.35 -3.42
N ASP A 225 -5.74 -37.09 -2.85
CA ASP A 225 -4.79 -38.14 -2.50
C ASP A 225 -5.38 -39.15 -1.50
N MET A 226 -6.13 -38.66 -0.49
CA MET A 226 -6.80 -39.52 0.50
C MET A 226 -7.96 -40.34 -0.10
N VAL A 227 -8.68 -39.78 -1.08
CA VAL A 227 -9.74 -40.49 -1.80
C VAL A 227 -9.16 -41.57 -2.70
N GLU A 228 -8.11 -41.25 -3.47
CA GLU A 228 -7.41 -42.21 -4.34
C GLU A 228 -6.80 -43.35 -3.52
N ALA A 229 -6.16 -43.03 -2.40
CA ALA A 229 -5.58 -44.01 -1.49
C ALA A 229 -6.61 -44.76 -0.63
N GLN A 230 -7.89 -44.38 -0.69
CA GLN A 230 -8.97 -44.92 0.14
C GLN A 230 -8.74 -44.75 1.65
N THR A 231 -8.05 -43.68 2.06
CA THR A 231 -7.69 -43.37 3.45
C THR A 231 -8.53 -42.24 4.05
N LEU A 232 -9.52 -41.70 3.32
CA LEU A 232 -10.35 -40.59 3.79
C LEU A 232 -10.99 -40.85 5.17
N ASN A 233 -11.52 -42.07 5.37
CA ASN A 233 -12.12 -42.51 6.64
C ASN A 233 -11.15 -43.30 7.54
N ASP A 234 -9.89 -43.47 7.12
CA ASP A 234 -8.88 -44.21 7.87
C ASP A 234 -8.07 -43.26 8.75
N HIS A 235 -8.17 -43.45 10.06
CA HIS A 235 -7.46 -42.69 11.08
C HIS A 235 -6.28 -43.45 11.70
N SER A 236 -5.97 -44.65 11.20
CA SER A 236 -5.00 -45.56 11.82
C SER A 236 -3.57 -45.01 11.82
N THR A 237 -3.22 -44.17 10.84
CA THR A 237 -1.89 -43.54 10.72
C THR A 237 -1.82 -42.14 11.31
N ASP A 238 -2.93 -41.58 11.80
CA ASP A 238 -2.99 -40.18 12.22
C ASP A 238 -2.06 -39.88 13.38
N GLU A 239 -2.01 -40.75 14.40
CA GLU A 239 -1.12 -40.56 15.56
C GLU A 239 0.36 -40.53 15.15
N TYR A 240 0.74 -41.36 14.16
CA TYR A 240 2.10 -41.39 13.63
C TYR A 240 2.41 -40.15 12.79
N LEU A 241 1.50 -39.76 11.90
CA LEU A 241 1.65 -38.58 11.03
C LEU A 241 1.65 -37.29 11.85
N ASP A 242 0.76 -37.17 12.84
CA ASP A 242 0.69 -36.03 13.76
C ASP A 242 1.99 -35.86 14.54
N GLY A 243 2.59 -36.96 15.01
CA GLY A 243 3.89 -36.93 15.69
C GLY A 243 5.06 -36.46 14.81
N GLN A 244 4.88 -36.40 13.48
CA GLN A 244 5.90 -35.97 12.52
C GLN A 244 5.52 -34.71 11.72
N SER A 245 4.29 -34.20 11.88
CA SER A 245 3.75 -33.11 11.06
C SER A 245 3.55 -31.83 11.85
N THR A 246 3.30 -30.73 11.15
CA THR A 246 2.98 -29.44 11.77
C THR A 246 1.50 -29.41 12.21
N ASP A 247 1.16 -28.56 13.18
CA ASP A 247 -0.25 -28.35 13.56
C ASP A 247 -1.11 -27.90 12.37
N GLN A 248 -0.51 -27.21 11.40
CA GLN A 248 -1.16 -26.84 10.15
C GLN A 248 -1.51 -28.07 9.32
N ALA A 249 -0.56 -28.97 9.06
CA ALA A 249 -0.79 -30.20 8.31
C ALA A 249 -1.86 -31.09 8.94
N LYS A 250 -1.93 -31.12 10.28
CA LYS A 250 -3.01 -31.79 11.01
C LYS A 250 -4.38 -31.14 10.72
N ARG A 251 -4.50 -29.82 10.89
CA ARG A 251 -5.76 -29.09 10.62
C ARG A 251 -6.23 -29.26 9.18
N GLU A 252 -5.31 -29.23 8.22
CA GLU A 252 -5.63 -29.45 6.81
C GLU A 252 -6.18 -30.85 6.56
N ARG A 253 -5.60 -31.88 7.19
CA ARG A 253 -6.10 -33.26 7.08
C ARG A 253 -7.48 -33.41 7.70
N ASP A 254 -7.69 -32.82 8.88
CA ASP A 254 -8.99 -32.84 9.56
C ASP A 254 -10.06 -32.13 8.71
N LEU A 255 -9.71 -30.98 8.14
CA LEU A 255 -10.58 -30.23 7.24
C LEU A 255 -10.85 -30.98 5.93
N ALA A 256 -9.82 -31.60 5.34
CA ALA A 256 -9.94 -32.42 4.14
C ALA A 256 -10.94 -33.57 4.36
N ARG A 257 -11.02 -34.16 5.56
CA ARG A 257 -12.03 -35.16 5.92
C ARG A 257 -13.40 -34.58 6.23
N ALA A 258 -13.43 -33.40 6.87
CA ALA A 258 -14.68 -32.75 7.29
C ALA A 258 -15.52 -32.23 6.12
N LEU A 259 -14.89 -31.88 5.00
CA LEU A 259 -15.60 -31.50 3.78
C LEU A 259 -16.48 -32.65 3.28
N THR A 260 -17.73 -32.33 2.94
CA THR A 260 -18.58 -33.23 2.16
C THR A 260 -18.11 -33.28 0.70
N ASP A 261 -18.48 -34.32 -0.04
CA ASP A 261 -18.15 -34.43 -1.47
C ASP A 261 -18.69 -33.22 -2.25
N GLU A 262 -19.93 -32.81 -1.99
CA GLU A 262 -20.52 -31.66 -2.69
C GLU A 262 -19.82 -30.33 -2.39
N GLN A 263 -19.26 -30.16 -1.18
CA GLN A 263 -18.49 -28.98 -0.81
C GLN A 263 -17.11 -29.00 -1.45
N ALA A 264 -16.46 -30.17 -1.49
CA ALA A 264 -15.18 -30.35 -2.17
C ALA A 264 -15.32 -30.10 -3.68
N ASP A 265 -16.34 -30.69 -4.31
CA ASP A 265 -16.64 -30.50 -5.74
C ASP A 265 -16.90 -29.02 -6.08
N TRP A 266 -17.61 -28.30 -5.20
CA TRP A 266 -17.85 -26.86 -5.38
C TRP A 266 -16.55 -26.04 -5.28
N LEU A 267 -15.68 -26.36 -4.32
CA LEU A 267 -14.37 -25.72 -4.20
C LEU A 267 -13.44 -26.05 -5.38
N ASP A 268 -13.48 -27.27 -5.89
CA ASP A 268 -12.72 -27.67 -7.09
C ASP A 268 -13.18 -26.92 -8.35
N ALA A 269 -14.46 -26.56 -8.41
CA ALA A 269 -15.02 -25.76 -9.50
C ALA A 269 -14.62 -24.28 -9.45
N CYS A 270 -14.06 -23.78 -8.33
CA CYS A 270 -13.54 -22.41 -8.25
C CYS A 270 -12.37 -22.23 -9.23
N PRO A 271 -12.42 -21.28 -10.19
CA PRO A 271 -11.31 -21.02 -11.08
C PRO A 271 -10.14 -20.34 -10.35
N VAL A 272 -8.93 -20.46 -10.90
CA VAL A 272 -7.75 -19.72 -10.40
C VAL A 272 -7.80 -18.24 -10.76
N ILE A 273 -8.42 -17.91 -11.89
CA ILE A 273 -8.71 -16.54 -12.33
C ILE A 273 -10.20 -16.46 -12.66
N LEU A 274 -10.90 -15.49 -12.08
CA LEU A 274 -12.28 -15.16 -12.45
C LEU A 274 -12.29 -13.84 -13.23
N ASP A 275 -12.52 -13.91 -14.54
CA ASP A 275 -12.73 -12.73 -15.40
C ASP A 275 -14.15 -12.21 -15.23
N LEU A 276 -14.29 -10.98 -14.73
CA LEU A 276 -15.57 -10.29 -14.59
C LEU A 276 -15.97 -9.57 -15.89
N GLY A 277 -15.08 -9.51 -16.88
CA GLY A 277 -15.26 -8.76 -18.10
C GLY A 277 -15.04 -7.26 -17.92
N GLN A 278 -15.66 -6.48 -18.80
CA GLN A 278 -15.52 -5.02 -18.81
C GLN A 278 -16.47 -4.38 -17.78
N VAL A 279 -15.89 -3.68 -16.81
CA VAL A 279 -16.63 -2.94 -15.79
C VAL A 279 -16.43 -1.43 -16.02
N PRO A 280 -17.50 -0.61 -16.01
CA PRO A 280 -17.39 0.83 -16.18
C PRO A 280 -16.35 1.44 -15.25
N ASN A 281 -15.49 2.31 -15.79
CA ASN A 281 -14.39 2.99 -15.11
C ASN A 281 -13.21 2.10 -14.64
N LEU A 282 -13.32 0.78 -14.70
CA LEU A 282 -12.27 -0.15 -14.25
C LEU A 282 -11.60 -0.93 -15.39
N GLY A 283 -12.14 -0.85 -16.61
CA GLY A 283 -11.64 -1.63 -17.74
C GLY A 283 -11.98 -3.11 -17.57
N GLN A 284 -11.10 -4.00 -18.03
CA GLN A 284 -11.23 -5.42 -17.74
C GLN A 284 -10.96 -5.67 -16.25
N VAL A 285 -11.84 -6.39 -15.56
CA VAL A 285 -11.65 -6.72 -14.14
C VAL A 285 -11.46 -8.21 -13.96
N ALA A 286 -10.41 -8.60 -13.26
CA ALA A 286 -10.16 -9.99 -12.87
C ALA A 286 -10.06 -10.10 -11.35
N VAL A 287 -10.68 -11.14 -10.79
CA VAL A 287 -10.49 -11.55 -9.40
C VAL A 287 -9.49 -12.71 -9.38
N VAL A 288 -8.47 -12.59 -8.53
CA VAL A 288 -7.42 -13.60 -8.34
C VAL A 288 -7.09 -13.71 -6.86
N HIS A 289 -6.38 -14.76 -6.45
CA HIS A 289 -6.00 -14.89 -5.04
C HIS A 289 -4.73 -14.11 -4.69
N GLY A 290 -3.59 -14.43 -5.30
CA GLY A 290 -2.28 -13.84 -5.04
C GLY A 290 -1.87 -12.71 -6.01
N GLY A 291 -2.24 -12.79 -7.30
CA GLY A 291 -2.04 -11.70 -8.27
C GLY A 291 -1.99 -12.12 -9.74
N LEU A 292 -1.55 -11.22 -10.63
CA LEU A 292 -1.21 -11.52 -12.03
C LEU A 292 0.21 -11.06 -12.41
N VAL A 293 0.91 -11.85 -13.24
CA VAL A 293 2.19 -11.46 -13.84
C VAL A 293 1.92 -10.43 -14.94
N PRO A 294 2.56 -9.23 -14.92
CA PRO A 294 2.33 -8.20 -15.92
C PRO A 294 2.76 -8.66 -17.32
N GLY A 295 1.97 -8.30 -18.34
CA GLY A 295 2.29 -8.60 -19.75
C GLY A 295 1.98 -10.03 -20.19
N VAL A 296 1.40 -10.87 -19.32
CA VAL A 296 0.97 -12.24 -19.63
C VAL A 296 -0.56 -12.28 -19.70
N GLU A 297 -1.11 -12.84 -20.79
CA GLU A 297 -2.55 -13.05 -20.98
C GLU A 297 -3.13 -13.96 -19.88
N LEU A 298 -4.40 -13.79 -19.50
CA LEU A 298 -5.01 -14.51 -18.38
C LEU A 298 -4.89 -16.04 -18.53
N GLU A 299 -5.09 -16.55 -19.74
CA GLU A 299 -5.03 -17.98 -20.09
C GLU A 299 -3.60 -18.56 -20.04
N LYS A 300 -2.58 -17.70 -19.97
CA LYS A 300 -1.16 -18.09 -19.96
C LYS A 300 -0.52 -17.90 -18.59
N GLN A 301 -1.26 -17.40 -17.61
CA GLN A 301 -0.74 -17.24 -16.26
C GLN A 301 -0.49 -18.60 -15.62
N ASP A 302 0.62 -18.72 -14.89
CA ASP A 302 0.93 -19.92 -14.10
C ASP A 302 -0.01 -20.00 -12.87
N PRO A 303 -0.80 -21.09 -12.71
CA PRO A 303 -1.76 -21.20 -11.61
C PRO A 303 -1.14 -21.06 -10.23
N TYR A 304 0.05 -21.66 -10.03
CA TYR A 304 0.74 -21.59 -8.74
C TYR A 304 1.11 -20.14 -8.39
N SER A 305 1.66 -19.40 -9.36
CA SER A 305 2.02 -17.99 -9.21
C SER A 305 0.80 -17.10 -8.94
N VAL A 306 -0.32 -17.33 -9.64
CA VAL A 306 -1.57 -16.59 -9.43
C VAL A 306 -2.11 -16.79 -8.02
N MET A 307 -1.93 -17.97 -7.43
CA MET A 307 -2.37 -18.24 -6.06
C MET A 307 -1.37 -17.77 -4.99
N ASN A 308 -0.07 -17.77 -5.27
CA ASN A 308 0.93 -17.68 -4.18
C ASN A 308 1.83 -16.44 -4.21
N MET A 309 1.91 -15.69 -5.31
CA MET A 309 2.96 -14.67 -5.42
C MET A 309 2.73 -13.45 -4.51
N LEU A 310 3.84 -12.93 -4.00
CA LEU A 310 3.92 -11.67 -3.25
C LEU A 310 4.88 -10.69 -3.92
N SER A 311 5.93 -11.20 -4.56
CA SER A 311 6.93 -10.40 -5.26
C SER A 311 7.30 -11.02 -6.62
N ILE A 312 8.00 -10.24 -7.43
CA ILE A 312 8.59 -10.63 -8.70
C ILE A 312 10.05 -10.18 -8.66
N ASP A 313 10.96 -11.10 -8.98
CA ASP A 313 12.37 -10.79 -9.13
C ASP A 313 12.59 -9.98 -10.42
N LEU A 314 13.33 -8.86 -10.31
CA LEU A 314 13.52 -7.93 -11.43
C LEU A 314 14.49 -8.44 -12.50
N GLU A 315 15.38 -9.36 -12.16
CA GLU A 315 16.40 -9.85 -13.10
C GLU A 315 15.85 -11.03 -13.92
N THR A 316 15.18 -11.95 -13.23
CA THR A 316 14.67 -13.21 -13.78
C THR A 316 13.19 -13.14 -14.18
N HIS A 317 12.48 -12.07 -13.78
CA HIS A 317 11.03 -11.94 -13.98
C HIS A 317 10.20 -13.07 -13.37
N LEU A 318 10.76 -13.79 -12.40
CA LEU A 318 10.10 -14.90 -11.73
C LEU A 318 9.19 -14.37 -10.61
N PRO A 319 7.90 -14.75 -10.58
CA PRO A 319 7.07 -14.55 -9.41
C PRO A 319 7.58 -15.41 -8.26
N SER A 320 7.49 -14.87 -7.05
CA SER A 320 7.96 -15.48 -5.81
C SER A 320 6.86 -15.38 -4.75
N SER A 321 6.66 -16.48 -4.01
CA SER A 321 5.83 -16.49 -2.80
C SER A 321 6.51 -15.80 -1.62
N GLU A 322 7.78 -15.43 -1.76
CA GLU A 322 8.55 -14.69 -0.77
C GLU A 322 8.51 -13.18 -1.05
N ARG A 323 8.98 -12.38 -0.09
CA ARG A 323 9.05 -10.90 -0.18
C ARG A 323 10.47 -10.39 -0.48
N ASP A 324 11.25 -11.19 -1.19
CA ASP A 324 12.65 -10.90 -1.54
C ASP A 324 12.80 -10.08 -2.83
N GLY A 325 11.79 -10.09 -3.71
CA GLY A 325 11.75 -9.27 -4.93
C GLY A 325 10.96 -7.96 -4.81
N ILE A 326 10.65 -7.35 -5.96
CA ILE A 326 9.73 -6.21 -6.02
C ILE A 326 8.30 -6.71 -5.93
N ARG A 327 7.47 -6.05 -5.12
CA ARG A 327 6.04 -6.34 -5.03
C ARG A 327 5.38 -6.40 -6.41
N TRP A 328 4.69 -7.50 -6.69
CA TRP A 328 4.04 -7.71 -7.99
C TRP A 328 3.07 -6.58 -8.32
N THR A 329 2.35 -6.05 -7.32
CA THR A 329 1.40 -4.94 -7.48
C THR A 329 2.05 -3.67 -8.01
N LYS A 330 3.30 -3.39 -7.62
CA LYS A 330 4.04 -2.20 -8.09
C LYS A 330 4.37 -2.32 -9.57
N LEU A 331 4.87 -3.48 -9.98
CA LEU A 331 5.16 -3.80 -11.37
C LEU A 331 3.88 -3.81 -12.21
N PHE A 332 2.82 -4.45 -11.71
CA PHE A 332 1.53 -4.54 -12.40
C PHE A 332 0.90 -3.15 -12.60
N ASN A 333 0.81 -2.32 -11.57
CA ASN A 333 0.28 -0.95 -11.71
C ASN A 333 1.11 -0.12 -12.70
N LYS A 334 2.44 -0.27 -12.70
CA LYS A 334 3.31 0.44 -13.65
C LYS A 334 3.11 -0.04 -15.08
N HIS A 335 2.96 -1.34 -15.29
CA HIS A 335 2.62 -1.93 -16.58
C HIS A 335 1.28 -1.37 -17.10
N GLN A 336 0.21 -1.47 -16.31
CA GLN A 336 -1.12 -0.97 -16.70
C GLN A 336 -1.14 0.54 -16.95
N SER A 337 -0.44 1.33 -16.13
CA SER A 337 -0.27 2.77 -16.36
C SER A 337 0.44 3.08 -17.68
N THR A 338 1.42 2.26 -18.07
CA THR A 338 2.16 2.41 -19.33
C THR A 338 1.27 2.02 -20.51
N THR A 339 0.50 0.93 -20.39
CA THR A 339 -0.53 0.52 -21.35
C THR A 339 -1.54 1.65 -21.58
N TYR A 340 -2.14 2.17 -20.51
CA TYR A 340 -3.09 3.29 -20.58
C TYR A 340 -2.49 4.51 -21.26
N THR A 341 -1.27 4.91 -20.90
CA THR A 341 -0.60 6.09 -21.48
C THR A 341 -0.33 5.88 -22.98
N THR A 342 -0.01 4.66 -23.37
CA THR A 342 0.22 4.29 -24.78
C THR A 342 -1.04 4.45 -25.61
N TYR A 343 -2.17 3.90 -25.15
CA TYR A 343 -3.44 3.98 -25.88
C TYR A 343 -4.08 5.37 -25.82
N SER A 344 -4.04 6.04 -24.67
CA SER A 344 -4.57 7.41 -24.52
C SER A 344 -3.74 8.47 -25.26
N GLY A 345 -2.47 8.18 -25.57
CA GLY A 345 -1.59 9.04 -26.37
C GLY A 345 -1.82 8.95 -27.88
N LEU A 346 -2.66 8.03 -28.36
CA LEU A 346 -2.96 7.87 -29.79
C LEU A 346 -3.77 9.06 -30.33
N LYS A 347 -3.59 9.37 -31.61
CA LYS A 347 -4.31 10.48 -32.26
C LYS A 347 -5.80 10.13 -32.38
N ASN A 348 -6.66 10.94 -31.78
CA ASN A 348 -8.11 10.70 -31.60
C ASN A 348 -8.46 9.57 -30.61
N ALA A 349 -7.60 9.30 -29.62
CA ALA A 349 -7.89 8.30 -28.61
C ALA A 349 -9.19 8.58 -27.85
N ASP A 350 -10.08 7.58 -27.82
CA ASP A 350 -11.17 7.54 -26.87
C ASP A 350 -10.62 7.06 -25.51
N LEU A 351 -10.88 7.82 -24.45
CA LEU A 351 -10.39 7.48 -23.11
C LEU A 351 -11.03 6.19 -22.58
N GLU A 352 -12.26 5.89 -22.98
CA GLU A 352 -12.93 4.65 -22.58
C GLU A 352 -12.36 3.44 -23.34
N GLU A 353 -11.98 3.62 -24.61
CA GLU A 353 -11.22 2.61 -25.35
C GLU A 353 -9.83 2.40 -24.76
N ALA A 354 -9.14 3.46 -24.33
CA ALA A 354 -7.84 3.31 -23.66
C ALA A 354 -7.95 2.55 -22.33
N LYS A 355 -9.04 2.75 -21.57
CA LYS A 355 -9.32 1.99 -20.34
C LYS A 355 -9.69 0.54 -20.59
N SER A 356 -10.39 0.22 -21.69
CA SER A 356 -10.77 -1.17 -21.97
C SER A 356 -9.57 -2.09 -22.25
N HIS A 357 -8.42 -1.50 -22.62
CA HIS A 357 -7.13 -2.19 -22.75
C HIS A 357 -6.36 -2.35 -21.44
N THR A 358 -6.85 -1.79 -20.34
CA THR A 358 -6.26 -1.97 -19.01
C THR A 358 -7.00 -3.03 -18.22
N THR A 359 -6.26 -3.69 -17.34
CA THR A 359 -6.81 -4.69 -16.41
C THR A 359 -6.72 -4.17 -14.98
N THR A 360 -7.82 -4.24 -14.25
CA THR A 360 -7.89 -4.04 -12.80
C THR A 360 -7.98 -5.40 -12.11
N VAL A 361 -7.15 -5.62 -11.08
CA VAL A 361 -7.07 -6.88 -10.35
C VAL A 361 -7.58 -6.69 -8.93
N ILE A 362 -8.56 -7.49 -8.51
CA ILE A 362 -9.02 -7.57 -7.12
C ILE A 362 -8.47 -8.85 -6.51
N TYR A 363 -7.80 -8.75 -5.35
CA TYR A 363 -7.04 -9.87 -4.80
C TYR A 363 -7.01 -9.93 -3.26
N GLY A 364 -6.70 -11.12 -2.74
CA GLY A 364 -6.57 -11.45 -1.32
C GLY A 364 -5.11 -11.74 -0.91
N HIS A 365 -4.88 -12.80 -0.13
CA HIS A 365 -3.58 -13.42 0.22
C HIS A 365 -2.59 -12.57 1.04
N ASP A 366 -2.35 -11.30 0.68
CA ASP A 366 -1.31 -10.43 1.23
C ASP A 366 -1.76 -9.66 2.51
N SER A 367 -2.19 -10.39 3.54
CA SER A 367 -2.64 -9.85 4.85
C SER A 367 -1.61 -9.03 5.65
N GLU A 368 -0.32 -9.06 5.34
CA GLU A 368 0.66 -8.20 6.04
C GLU A 368 0.46 -6.72 5.71
N LYS A 369 -0.12 -6.46 4.53
CA LYS A 369 -0.62 -5.13 4.23
C LYS A 369 -2.03 -5.02 4.75
N SER A 370 -2.25 -4.02 5.62
CA SER A 370 -3.56 -3.39 5.68
C SER A 370 -4.03 -3.02 4.26
N LEU A 371 -5.34 -2.97 4.05
CA LEU A 371 -6.05 -2.51 2.86
C LEU A 371 -5.19 -1.70 1.85
N ASP A 372 -4.95 -2.26 0.65
CA ASP A 372 -4.09 -1.65 -0.38
C ASP A 372 -4.88 -1.42 -1.68
N ILE A 373 -5.48 -0.24 -1.80
CA ILE A 373 -6.33 0.13 -2.92
C ILE A 373 -5.60 1.12 -3.82
N THR A 374 -5.23 0.65 -5.00
CA THR A 374 -4.58 1.45 -6.05
C THR A 374 -5.45 1.52 -7.30
N THR A 375 -4.96 2.16 -8.36
CA THR A 375 -5.72 2.31 -9.61
C THR A 375 -6.01 0.96 -10.27
N TYR A 376 -5.02 0.08 -10.41
CA TYR A 376 -5.15 -1.19 -11.15
C TYR A 376 -5.08 -2.43 -10.26
N THR A 377 -4.77 -2.29 -8.96
CA THR A 377 -4.80 -3.42 -8.02
C THR A 377 -5.56 -3.04 -6.75
N LYS A 378 -6.44 -3.93 -6.30
CA LYS A 378 -7.33 -3.76 -5.14
C LYS A 378 -7.09 -4.92 -4.17
N GLY A 379 -6.20 -4.73 -3.21
CA GLY A 379 -5.88 -5.73 -2.18
C GLY A 379 -6.83 -5.59 -1.00
N ILE A 380 -7.64 -6.64 -0.77
CA ILE A 380 -8.72 -6.64 0.23
C ILE A 380 -8.56 -7.73 1.31
N ASP A 381 -7.45 -8.46 1.34
CA ASP A 381 -7.09 -9.27 2.51
C ASP A 381 -6.58 -8.37 3.64
N THR A 382 -7.41 -8.16 4.65
CA THR A 382 -7.12 -7.34 5.83
C THR A 382 -6.89 -8.18 7.10
N GLY A 383 -6.52 -9.45 6.92
CA GLY A 383 -6.04 -10.32 8.01
C GLY A 383 -7.10 -10.67 9.04
N CYS A 384 -8.33 -10.98 8.61
CA CYS A 384 -9.46 -11.21 9.49
C CYS A 384 -9.18 -12.23 10.61
N VAL A 385 -8.67 -13.43 10.28
CA VAL A 385 -8.42 -14.49 11.27
C VAL A 385 -7.44 -14.10 12.38
N ARG A 386 -6.59 -13.09 12.13
CA ARG A 386 -5.58 -12.56 13.07
C ARG A 386 -6.12 -11.39 13.91
N GLY A 387 -7.44 -11.16 13.90
CA GLY A 387 -8.07 -10.04 14.62
C GLY A 387 -7.99 -8.70 13.89
N GLY A 388 -7.71 -8.72 12.58
CA GLY A 388 -7.82 -7.56 11.70
C GLY A 388 -9.27 -7.24 11.35
N GLU A 389 -9.52 -7.06 10.05
CA GLU A 389 -10.87 -6.80 9.53
C GLU A 389 -11.20 -7.80 8.42
N LEU A 390 -12.48 -8.04 8.17
CA LEU A 390 -12.98 -8.68 6.96
C LEU A 390 -13.49 -7.59 6.05
N THR A 391 -12.95 -7.54 4.83
CA THR A 391 -13.21 -6.45 3.88
C THR A 391 -14.00 -6.96 2.68
N ALA A 392 -15.00 -6.18 2.28
CA ALA A 392 -15.70 -6.31 1.00
C ALA A 392 -15.50 -5.06 0.13
N LEU A 393 -15.20 -5.29 -1.14
CA LEU A 393 -15.28 -4.29 -2.20
C LEU A 393 -16.59 -4.46 -2.95
N VAL A 394 -17.43 -3.43 -2.88
CA VAL A 394 -18.73 -3.37 -3.55
C VAL A 394 -18.56 -2.64 -4.88
N LEU A 395 -18.80 -3.35 -5.98
CA LEU A 395 -18.86 -2.77 -7.33
C LEU A 395 -20.33 -2.53 -7.70
N SER A 396 -20.63 -1.30 -8.10
CA SER A 396 -21.96 -0.86 -8.53
C SER A 396 -21.85 0.04 -9.76
N GLU A 397 -22.98 0.34 -10.41
CA GLU A 397 -23.01 1.31 -11.52
C GLU A 397 -22.47 2.69 -11.10
N ASN A 398 -22.63 3.06 -9.82
CA ASN A 398 -22.18 4.33 -9.26
C ASN A 398 -20.69 4.33 -8.85
N GLY A 399 -19.99 3.22 -9.03
CA GLY A 399 -18.58 3.05 -8.69
C GLY A 399 -18.34 2.04 -7.57
N GLU A 400 -17.20 2.22 -6.91
CA GLU A 400 -16.65 1.31 -5.90
C GLU A 400 -16.91 1.83 -4.48
N ASN A 401 -17.27 0.94 -3.55
CA ASN A 401 -17.36 1.24 -2.13
C ASN A 401 -16.72 0.13 -1.28
N LEU A 402 -16.10 0.48 -0.16
CA LEU A 402 -15.44 -0.47 0.74
C LEU A 402 -16.23 -0.56 2.05
N ILE A 403 -16.49 -1.78 2.49
CA ILE A 403 -17.11 -2.08 3.78
C ILE A 403 -16.18 -3.04 4.54
N GLN A 404 -15.99 -2.76 5.83
CA GLN A 404 -15.11 -3.54 6.68
C GLN A 404 -15.80 -3.82 8.01
N VAL A 405 -15.60 -5.03 8.54
CA VAL A 405 -16.02 -5.41 9.89
C VAL A 405 -14.85 -5.93 10.69
N ARG A 406 -14.79 -5.58 11.98
CA ARG A 406 -13.71 -6.01 12.86
C ARG A 406 -13.82 -7.50 13.21
N CYS A 407 -12.71 -8.21 13.06
CA CYS A 407 -12.60 -9.63 13.34
C CYS A 407 -12.08 -9.93 14.74
N ASN A 408 -12.43 -11.10 15.26
CA ASN A 408 -11.78 -11.66 16.44
C ASN A 408 -10.42 -12.27 16.07
N ASN A 409 -9.50 -12.33 17.04
CA ASN A 409 -8.25 -13.04 16.84
C ASN A 409 -8.45 -14.53 17.19
N TYR A 410 -8.31 -15.39 16.19
CA TYR A 410 -8.44 -16.85 16.33
C TYR A 410 -7.09 -17.57 16.38
N LEU A 411 -5.97 -16.85 16.22
CA LEU A 411 -4.61 -17.41 16.19
C LEU A 411 -3.76 -17.03 17.41
N GLU A 412 -4.38 -16.46 18.45
CA GLU A 412 -3.73 -15.98 19.68
C GLU A 412 -3.51 -17.06 20.76
#